data_AF-A0A3D4G2F8-F1
#
_entry.id   AF-A0A3D4G2F8-F1
#
_cell.length_a   1.000
_cell.length_b   1.000
_cell.length_c   1.000
_cell.angle_alpha   90.00
_cell.angle_beta   90.00
_cell.angle_gamma   90.00
#
_symmetry.space_group_name_H-M   'P 1'
#
loop_
_entity.id
_entity.type
_entity.pdbx_description
1 polymer ?
#
loop_
_entity_poly.entity_id
_entity_poly.type
_entity_poly.pdbx_seq_one_letter_code
_entity_poly.pdbx_strand_id
1 'polypeptide(L)'
;MVGRSLFVSALALASLWSPQVLKAQATTPSTAPAETPQTVDPKLREFAALQAALNVARDDYNVEIAALHEVAAKTEAMHAFDLHIEQILAEHGTTQEAYLQELFVISSDTAQREAFEKLIREIEAP
;
A
#
# COMPACT_ATOMS: atom_id res chain seq x y z
N MET A 1 33.33 26.91 42.50
CA MET A 1 32.79 28.29 42.45
C MET A 1 33.54 29.05 41.37
N VAL A 2 32.92 30.07 40.76
CA VAL A 2 33.25 30.70 39.46
C VAL A 2 32.65 29.88 38.31
N GLY A 3 31.63 30.31 37.55
CA GLY A 3 31.01 31.62 37.36
C GLY A 3 30.89 31.89 35.86
N ARG A 4 29.93 32.75 35.49
CA ARG A 4 29.74 33.46 34.20
C ARG A 4 28.73 32.81 33.26
N SER A 5 27.52 33.36 33.15
CA SER A 5 27.12 34.62 32.46
C SER A 5 26.47 34.26 31.13
N LEU A 6 25.13 34.33 31.12
CA LEU A 6 24.31 34.61 29.95
C LEU A 6 24.79 35.91 29.31
N PHE A 7 24.96 35.99 27.99
CA PHE A 7 24.67 37.21 27.19
C PHE A 7 24.80 36.90 25.67
N VAL A 8 23.64 36.94 25.02
CA VAL A 8 23.33 37.66 23.76
C VAL A 8 23.93 37.23 22.41
N SER A 9 22.98 36.92 21.53
CA SER A 9 23.00 36.83 20.08
C SER A 9 23.83 37.91 19.37
N ALA A 10 24.58 37.50 18.33
CA ALA A 10 25.00 38.38 17.25
C ALA A 10 24.63 37.74 15.92
N LEU A 11 23.59 38.31 15.31
CA LEU A 11 23.15 38.11 13.94
C LEU A 11 24.24 38.66 13.00
N ALA A 12 24.87 37.80 12.20
CA ALA A 12 25.71 38.24 11.08
C ALA A 12 24.94 38.00 9.77
N LEU A 13 24.18 39.03 9.39
CA LEU A 13 23.54 39.15 8.09
C LEU A 13 24.58 39.63 7.05
N ALA A 14 24.50 39.04 5.86
CA ALA A 14 24.91 39.59 4.56
C ALA A 14 26.40 39.65 4.19
N SER A 15 26.78 38.74 3.29
CA SER A 15 27.56 39.04 2.09
C SER A 15 27.44 37.85 1.12
N LEU A 16 26.69 37.92 0.01
CA LEU A 16 26.81 38.73 -1.21
C LEU A 16 27.21 37.80 -2.37
N TRP A 17 26.25 37.63 -3.29
CA TRP A 17 26.42 37.49 -4.74
C TRP A 17 27.17 36.27 -5.28
N SER A 18 26.42 35.35 -5.86
CA SER A 18 26.84 34.68 -7.09
C SER A 18 25.62 34.50 -8.01
N PRO A 19 25.61 35.09 -9.22
CA PRO A 19 24.64 34.74 -10.24
C PRO A 19 25.03 33.35 -10.75
N GLN A 20 24.42 32.30 -10.21
CA GLN A 20 24.39 31.01 -10.89
C GLN A 20 23.52 31.21 -12.12
N VAL A 21 24.19 31.37 -13.26
CA VAL A 21 23.59 31.31 -14.59
C VAL A 21 22.83 29.99 -14.66
N LEU A 22 21.51 30.04 -14.51
CA LEU A 22 20.62 28.95 -14.88
C LEU A 22 20.79 28.77 -16.39
N LYS A 23 21.75 27.92 -16.78
CA LYS A 23 21.74 27.32 -18.10
C LYS A 23 20.42 26.60 -18.21
N ALA A 24 19.52 27.16 -18.99
CA ALA A 24 18.38 26.47 -19.57
C ALA A 24 18.92 25.21 -20.26
N GLN A 25 18.94 24.11 -19.52
CA GLN A 25 19.13 22.79 -20.09
C GLN A 25 17.78 22.47 -20.71
N ALA A 26 17.65 22.78 -21.99
CA ALA A 26 16.67 22.18 -22.86
C ALA A 26 16.89 20.67 -22.80
N THR A 27 16.23 20.02 -21.84
CA THR A 27 16.14 18.58 -21.77
C THR A 27 15.11 18.18 -22.81
N THR A 28 15.65 17.58 -23.86
CA THR A 28 15.01 16.72 -24.84
C THR A 28 13.70 16.09 -24.33
N PRO A 29 12.66 15.96 -25.17
CA PRO A 29 11.48 15.19 -24.80
C PRO A 29 11.96 13.81 -24.35
N SER A 30 11.74 13.50 -23.08
CA SER A 30 11.90 12.16 -22.54
C SER A 30 10.89 11.30 -23.29
N THR A 31 11.36 10.55 -24.28
CA THR A 31 10.59 9.44 -24.85
C THR A 31 10.26 8.55 -23.66
N ALA A 32 9.02 8.64 -23.19
CA ALA A 32 8.48 7.70 -22.22
C ALA A 32 8.86 6.30 -22.72
N PRO A 33 9.54 5.47 -21.91
CA PRO A 33 9.74 4.08 -22.30
C PRO A 33 8.35 3.55 -22.62
N ALA A 34 8.14 3.13 -23.87
CA ALA A 34 6.99 2.36 -24.23
C ALA A 34 6.95 1.22 -23.21
N GLU A 35 5.89 1.18 -22.41
CA GLU A 35 5.63 0.08 -21.48
C GLU A 35 5.60 -1.18 -22.34
N THR A 36 6.73 -1.88 -22.41
CA THR A 36 6.75 -3.25 -22.88
C THR A 36 5.69 -3.98 -22.06
N PRO A 37 4.80 -4.78 -22.68
CA PRO A 37 3.83 -5.55 -21.92
C PRO A 37 4.65 -6.44 -20.97
N GLN A 38 4.76 -6.03 -19.72
CA GLN A 38 5.28 -6.90 -18.68
C GLN A 38 4.25 -8.00 -18.63
N THR A 39 4.58 -9.16 -19.16
CA THR A 39 3.83 -10.39 -18.92
C THR A 39 3.84 -10.58 -17.42
N VAL A 40 2.81 -10.05 -16.76
CA VAL A 40 2.63 -10.11 -15.32
C VAL A 40 2.61 -11.58 -14.94
N ASP A 41 3.35 -11.93 -13.88
CA ASP A 41 3.41 -13.31 -13.41
C ASP A 41 1.98 -13.84 -13.16
N PRO A 42 1.56 -14.95 -13.79
CA PRO A 42 0.24 -15.52 -13.58
C PRO A 42 -0.07 -15.77 -12.10
N LYS A 43 0.94 -16.10 -11.28
CA LYS A 43 0.77 -16.29 -9.83
C LYS A 43 0.42 -14.98 -9.12
N LEU A 44 1.04 -13.87 -9.52
CA LEU A 44 0.75 -12.56 -8.93
C LEU A 44 -0.69 -12.13 -9.26
N ARG A 45 -1.19 -12.48 -10.45
CA ARG A 45 -2.58 -12.24 -10.85
C ARG A 45 -3.56 -13.11 -10.06
N GLU A 46 -3.26 -14.40 -9.89
CA GLU A 46 -4.09 -15.30 -9.06
C GLU A 46 -4.15 -14.81 -7.61
N PHE A 47 -3.00 -14.37 -7.06
CA PHE A 47 -2.95 -13.80 -5.73
C PHE A 47 -3.71 -12.46 -5.63
N ALA A 48 -3.67 -11.62 -6.66
CA ALA A 48 -4.47 -10.40 -6.71
C ALA A 48 -5.98 -10.68 -6.75
N ALA A 49 -6.40 -11.73 -7.46
CA ALA A 49 -7.80 -12.16 -7.46
C ALA A 49 -8.25 -12.66 -6.07
N LEU A 50 -7.42 -13.44 -5.39
CA LEU A 50 -7.65 -13.82 -3.99
C LEU A 50 -7.78 -12.58 -3.10
N GLN A 51 -6.86 -11.63 -3.22
CA GLN A 51 -6.90 -10.41 -2.42
C GLN A 51 -8.17 -9.59 -2.65
N ALA A 52 -8.60 -9.46 -3.91
CA ALA A 52 -9.85 -8.76 -4.25
C ALA A 52 -11.07 -9.47 -3.62
N ALA A 53 -11.13 -10.80 -3.68
CA ALA A 53 -12.21 -11.56 -3.03
C ALA A 53 -12.24 -11.35 -1.50
N LEU A 54 -11.07 -11.33 -0.85
CA LEU A 54 -10.95 -11.04 0.58
C LEU A 54 -11.33 -9.59 0.92
N ASN A 55 -11.06 -8.64 0.04
CA ASN A 55 -11.48 -7.24 0.22
C ASN A 55 -13.00 -7.12 0.19
N VAL A 56 -13.66 -7.74 -0.81
CA VAL A 56 -15.13 -7.75 -0.91
C VAL A 56 -15.76 -8.36 0.34
N ALA A 57 -15.27 -9.53 0.78
CA ALA A 57 -15.75 -10.17 2.00
C ALA A 57 -15.61 -9.26 3.25
N ARG A 58 -14.51 -8.52 3.35
CA ARG A 58 -14.29 -7.55 4.45
C ARG A 58 -15.23 -6.37 4.37
N ASP A 59 -15.47 -5.84 3.18
CA ASP A 59 -16.38 -4.70 2.99
C ASP A 59 -17.81 -5.09 3.34
N ASP A 60 -18.28 -6.25 2.88
CA ASP A 60 -19.60 -6.80 3.22
C ASP A 60 -19.74 -7.01 4.73
N TYR A 61 -18.74 -7.61 5.38
CA TYR A 61 -18.72 -7.79 6.84
C TYR A 61 -18.73 -6.46 7.59
N ASN A 62 -17.98 -5.45 7.13
CA ASN A 62 -17.96 -4.14 7.74
C ASN A 62 -19.34 -3.45 7.67
N VAL A 63 -20.04 -3.59 6.55
CA VAL A 63 -21.42 -3.10 6.40
C VAL A 63 -22.35 -3.83 7.35
N GLU A 64 -22.24 -5.15 7.45
CA GLU A 64 -23.06 -5.97 8.35
C GLU A 64 -22.87 -5.57 9.82
N ILE A 65 -21.63 -5.56 10.31
CA ILE A 65 -21.30 -5.23 11.70
C ILE A 65 -21.73 -3.81 12.07
N ALA A 66 -21.65 -2.86 11.13
CA ALA A 66 -22.08 -1.49 11.37
C ALA A 66 -23.59 -1.38 11.62
N ALA A 67 -24.40 -2.30 11.07
CA ALA A 67 -25.85 -2.35 11.30
C ALA A 67 -26.22 -3.03 12.63
N LEU A 68 -25.34 -3.85 13.19
CA LEU A 68 -25.59 -4.60 14.42
C LEU A 68 -25.32 -3.76 15.67
N HIS A 69 -26.23 -3.84 16.64
CA HIS A 69 -26.12 -3.14 17.93
C HIS A 69 -25.80 -4.09 19.09
N GLU A 70 -26.31 -5.32 19.02
CA GLU A 70 -26.14 -6.34 20.06
C GLU A 70 -24.77 -7.02 19.98
N VAL A 71 -24.12 -7.19 21.13
CA VAL A 71 -22.79 -7.84 21.21
C VAL A 71 -22.84 -9.28 20.73
N ALA A 72 -23.88 -10.03 21.13
CA ALA A 72 -24.03 -11.43 20.71
C ALA A 72 -24.14 -11.56 19.18
N ALA A 73 -24.93 -10.68 18.54
CA ALA A 73 -25.07 -10.68 17.09
C ALA A 73 -23.74 -10.33 16.39
N LYS A 74 -22.96 -9.39 16.94
CA LYS A 74 -21.61 -9.08 16.42
C LYS A 74 -20.66 -10.27 16.53
N THR A 75 -20.72 -11.01 17.63
CA THR A 75 -19.90 -12.23 17.80
C THR A 75 -20.28 -13.30 16.80
N GLU A 76 -21.57 -13.50 16.54
CA GLU A 76 -22.06 -14.45 15.52
C GLU A 76 -21.61 -14.03 14.11
N ALA A 77 -21.76 -12.76 13.75
CA ALA A 77 -21.30 -12.23 12.47
C ALA A 77 -19.78 -12.37 12.31
N MET A 78 -18.99 -12.13 13.36
CA MET A 78 -17.54 -12.32 13.33
C MET A 78 -17.16 -13.78 13.06
N HIS A 79 -17.81 -14.73 13.73
CA HIS A 79 -17.57 -16.16 13.50
C HIS A 79 -17.98 -16.59 12.07
N ALA A 80 -19.10 -16.09 11.57
CA ALA A 80 -19.53 -16.34 10.19
C ALA A 80 -18.52 -15.78 9.18
N PHE A 81 -18.00 -14.57 9.42
CA PHE A 81 -16.96 -13.96 8.61
C PHE A 81 -15.66 -14.76 8.63
N ASP A 82 -15.19 -15.22 9.80
CA ASP A 82 -13.99 -16.05 9.91
C ASP A 82 -14.10 -17.34 9.07
N LEU A 83 -15.24 -18.03 9.15
CA LEU A 83 -15.53 -19.20 8.32
C LEU A 83 -15.55 -18.87 6.82
N HIS A 84 -16.08 -17.71 6.45
CA HIS A 84 -16.11 -17.28 5.06
C HIS A 84 -14.70 -17.00 4.52
N ILE A 85 -13.84 -16.35 5.31
CA ILE A 85 -12.43 -16.13 4.96
C ILE A 85 -11.70 -17.47 4.79
N GLU A 86 -11.90 -18.43 5.70
CA GLU A 86 -11.34 -19.79 5.56
C GLU A 86 -11.80 -20.47 4.25
N GLN A 87 -13.08 -20.32 3.89
CA GLN A 87 -13.61 -20.86 2.65
C GLN A 87 -12.95 -20.21 1.42
N ILE A 88 -12.84 -18.89 1.37
CA ILE A 88 -12.18 -18.17 0.25
C ILE A 88 -10.73 -18.67 0.10
N LEU A 89 -9.99 -18.77 1.21
CA LEU A 89 -8.61 -19.26 1.18
C LEU A 89 -8.53 -20.71 0.66
N ALA A 90 -9.46 -21.57 1.08
CA ALA A 90 -9.53 -22.96 0.64
C ALA A 90 -9.87 -23.10 -0.85
N GLU A 91 -10.78 -22.27 -1.38
CA GLU A 91 -11.13 -22.22 -2.80
C GLU A 91 -9.93 -21.84 -3.69
N HIS A 92 -9.04 -20.99 -3.15
CA HIS A 92 -7.77 -20.64 -3.78
C HIS A 92 -6.62 -21.62 -3.45
N GLY A 93 -6.90 -22.73 -2.77
CA GLY A 93 -5.91 -23.77 -2.46
C GLY A 93 -4.80 -23.31 -1.51
N THR A 94 -5.08 -22.34 -0.64
CA THR A 94 -4.11 -21.77 0.29
C THR A 94 -4.58 -21.85 1.75
N THR A 95 -3.70 -21.48 2.67
CA THR A 95 -4.00 -21.32 4.10
C THR A 95 -3.79 -19.86 4.50
N GLN A 96 -4.31 -19.47 5.66
CA GLN A 96 -4.09 -18.11 6.18
C GLN A 96 -2.60 -17.81 6.38
N GLU A 97 -1.83 -18.75 6.92
CA GLU A 97 -0.39 -18.58 7.13
C GLU A 97 0.35 -18.38 5.79
N ALA A 98 0.05 -19.22 4.79
CA ALA A 98 0.67 -19.12 3.48
C ALA A 98 0.29 -17.81 2.76
N TYR A 99 -0.98 -17.39 2.86
CA TYR A 99 -1.43 -16.11 2.34
C TYR A 99 -0.68 -14.93 2.99
N LEU A 100 -0.54 -14.91 4.31
CA LEU A 100 0.18 -13.84 5.02
C LEU A 100 1.66 -13.81 4.65
N GLN A 101 2.29 -14.97 4.49
CA GLN A 101 3.67 -15.07 4.03
C GLN A 101 3.84 -14.49 2.62
N GLU A 102 2.96 -14.87 1.68
CA GLU A 102 3.02 -14.37 0.31
C GLU A 102 2.77 -12.86 0.25
N LEU A 103 1.78 -12.35 1.00
CA LEU A 103 1.51 -10.93 1.12
C LEU A 103 2.74 -10.17 1.64
N PHE A 104 3.44 -10.74 2.63
CA PHE A 104 4.68 -10.15 3.15
C PHE A 104 5.77 -10.08 2.07
N VAL A 105 5.98 -11.16 1.31
CA VAL A 105 6.96 -11.21 0.21
C VAL A 105 6.67 -10.12 -0.83
N ILE A 106 5.42 -10.05 -1.31
CA ILE A 106 4.98 -9.05 -2.29
C ILE A 106 5.16 -7.63 -1.75
N SER A 107 4.74 -7.38 -0.50
CA SER A 107 4.83 -6.03 0.10
C SER A 107 6.27 -5.54 0.32
N SER A 108 7.22 -6.48 0.43
CA SER A 108 8.64 -6.21 0.67
C SER A 108 9.40 -5.81 -0.60
N ASP A 109 8.88 -6.12 -1.79
CA ASP A 109 9.44 -5.71 -3.08
C ASP A 109 8.56 -4.61 -3.69
N THR A 110 9.14 -3.42 -3.92
CA THR A 110 8.40 -2.26 -4.45
C THR A 110 7.79 -2.53 -5.82
N ALA A 111 8.50 -3.21 -6.72
CA ALA A 111 8.00 -3.46 -8.06
C ALA A 111 6.87 -4.50 -8.04
N GLN A 112 6.99 -5.54 -7.22
CA GLN A 112 5.90 -6.51 -7.04
C GLN A 112 4.69 -5.87 -6.38
N ARG A 113 4.87 -5.05 -5.35
CA ARG A 113 3.77 -4.31 -4.70
C ARG A 113 3.02 -3.42 -5.69
N GLU A 114 3.74 -2.64 -6.50
CA GLU A 114 3.12 -1.76 -7.50
C GLU A 114 2.35 -2.55 -8.58
N ALA A 115 2.92 -3.65 -9.06
CA ALA A 115 2.25 -4.54 -10.01
C ALA A 115 1.00 -5.19 -9.40
N PHE A 116 1.09 -5.63 -8.14
CA PHE A 116 -0.02 -6.21 -7.38
C PHE A 116 -1.17 -5.22 -7.17
N GLU A 117 -0.87 -3.99 -6.75
CA GLU A 117 -1.87 -2.93 -6.60
C GLU A 117 -2.53 -2.56 -7.93
N LYS A 118 -1.78 -2.58 -9.04
CA LYS A 118 -2.35 -2.37 -10.38
C LYS A 118 -3.32 -3.50 -10.72
N LEU A 119 -2.94 -4.76 -10.49
CA LEU A 119 -3.80 -5.92 -10.74
C LEU A 119 -5.08 -5.89 -9.91
N ILE A 120 -5.01 -5.56 -8.61
CA ILE A 120 -6.21 -5.44 -7.77
C ILE A 120 -7.16 -4.40 -8.35
N ARG A 121 -6.66 -3.22 -8.72
CA ARG A 121 -7.48 -2.17 -9.34
C ARG A 121 -8.10 -2.58 -10.67
N GLU A 122 -7.38 -3.37 -11.47
CA GLU A 122 -7.92 -3.92 -12.73
C GLU A 122 -9.03 -4.94 -12.48
N ILE A 123 -8.92 -5.75 -11.43
CA ILE A 123 -9.90 -6.78 -11.06
C ILE A 123 -11.16 -6.15 -10.43
N GLU A 124 -10.98 -5.14 -9.59
CA GLU A 124 -12.07 -4.43 -8.90
C GLU A 124 -12.72 -3.33 -9.78
N ALA A 125 -12.22 -3.10 -10.99
CA ALA A 125 -12.81 -2.13 -11.92
C ALA A 125 -14.21 -2.59 -12.39
N PRO A 126 -15.21 -1.68 -12.46
CA PRO A 126 -16.59 -2.00 -12.84
C PRO A 126 -16.77 -2.32 -14.33
#